data_AF-A0A4U7F3K9-F1
#
_entry.id   AF-A0A4U7F3K9-F1
#
_cell.length_a   1.000
_cell.length_b   1.000
_cell.length_c   1.000
_cell.angle_alpha   90.00
_cell.angle_beta   90.00
_cell.angle_gamma   90.00
#
_symmetry.space_group_name_H-M   'P 1'
#
loop_
_entity.id
_entity.type
_entity.pdbx_description
1 polymer ?
#
loop_
_entity_poly.entity_id
_entity_poly.type
_entity_poly.pdbx_seq_one_letter_code
_entity_poly.pdbx_strand_id
1 'polypeptide(L)'
;MSTASPDAAVVEPAGLSAKQTQILRYLRENADDRTYFKSRLIADDLGLSAKEVGANMGPVADAAADIDVEKWGYSSGTTWMVTS
;
A
#
# COMPACT_ATOMS: atom_id res chain seq x y z
N MET A 1 -12.48 27.37 -19.96
CA MET A 1 -11.59 26.33 -20.52
C MET A 1 -10.63 25.91 -19.43
N SER A 2 -10.86 24.75 -18.80
CA SER A 2 -9.86 24.01 -18.02
C SER A 2 -10.40 22.60 -17.88
N THR A 3 -10.04 21.75 -18.82
CA THR A 3 -10.29 20.30 -18.74
C THR A 3 -9.29 19.73 -17.75
N ALA A 4 -9.76 19.33 -16.57
CA ALA A 4 -9.02 18.43 -15.70
C ALA A 4 -8.84 17.12 -16.49
N SER A 5 -7.59 16.72 -16.69
CA SER A 5 -7.26 15.42 -17.26
C SER A 5 -7.61 14.36 -16.22
N PRO A 6 -8.45 13.36 -16.53
CA PRO A 6 -8.49 12.18 -15.71
C PRO A 6 -7.19 11.44 -16.00
N ASP A 7 -6.32 11.37 -15.01
CA ASP A 7 -5.21 10.42 -14.99
C ASP A 7 -5.85 9.03 -15.11
N ALA A 8 -5.86 8.53 -16.35
CA ALA A 8 -6.48 7.28 -16.71
C ALA A 8 -5.68 6.20 -15.99
N ALA A 9 -6.28 5.65 -14.94
CA ALA A 9 -5.77 4.49 -14.22
C ALA A 9 -5.49 3.37 -15.23
N VAL A 10 -4.23 3.22 -15.60
CA VAL A 10 -3.74 2.05 -16.33
C VAL A 10 -3.84 0.89 -15.34
N VAL A 11 -4.89 0.10 -15.50
CA VAL A 11 -5.12 -1.12 -14.73
C VAL A 11 -4.24 -2.22 -15.31
N GLU A 12 -3.07 -2.43 -14.70
CA GLU A 12 -2.27 -3.66 -14.87
C GLU A 12 -2.94 -4.82 -14.09
N PRO A 13 -2.63 -6.11 -14.34
CA PRO A 13 -3.59 -7.22 -14.37
C PRO A 13 -4.17 -7.70 -13.02
N ALA A 14 -4.07 -6.90 -11.96
CA ALA A 14 -4.76 -7.08 -10.68
C ALA A 14 -5.84 -6.01 -10.40
N GLY A 15 -6.06 -5.04 -11.31
CA GLY A 15 -7.04 -3.96 -11.08
C GLY A 15 -6.60 -2.93 -10.04
N LEU A 16 -5.32 -2.96 -9.64
CA LEU A 16 -4.72 -2.00 -8.73
C LEU A 16 -4.39 -0.69 -9.44
N SER A 17 -4.58 0.42 -8.74
CA SER A 17 -4.02 1.73 -9.14
C SER A 17 -2.50 1.75 -9.00
N ALA A 18 -1.83 2.69 -9.70
CA ALA A 18 -0.38 2.85 -9.62
C ALA A 18 0.14 2.97 -8.17
N LYS A 19 -0.60 3.70 -7.31
CA LYS A 19 -0.26 3.86 -5.89
C LYS A 19 -0.36 2.55 -5.11
N GLN A 20 -1.41 1.76 -5.35
CA GLN A 20 -1.57 0.45 -4.72
C GLN A 20 -0.49 -0.52 -5.19
N THR A 21 -0.17 -0.52 -6.49
CA THR A 21 0.94 -1.32 -7.04
C THR A 21 2.28 -0.94 -6.40
N GLN A 22 2.54 0.35 -6.19
CA GLN A 22 3.75 0.84 -5.52
C GLN A 22 3.82 0.38 -4.05
N ILE A 23 2.70 0.46 -3.32
CA ILE A 23 2.63 -0.02 -1.92
C ILE A 23 2.84 -1.54 -1.87
N LEU A 24 2.16 -2.32 -2.71
CA LEU A 24 2.29 -3.78 -2.74
C LEU A 24 3.73 -4.22 -3.02
N ARG A 25 4.39 -3.58 -3.99
CA ARG A 25 5.80 -3.84 -4.29
C ARG A 25 6.69 -3.59 -3.07
N TYR A 26 6.52 -2.45 -2.40
CA TYR A 26 7.28 -2.11 -1.20
C TYR A 26 7.11 -3.16 -0.10
N LEU A 27 5.88 -3.66 0.12
CA LEU A 27 5.66 -4.72 1.12
C LEU A 27 6.39 -6.00 0.76
N ARG A 28 6.26 -6.47 -0.49
CA ARG A 28 6.93 -7.69 -0.97
C ARG A 28 8.45 -7.62 -0.85
N GLU A 29 9.05 -6.51 -1.28
CA GLU A 29 10.50 -6.31 -1.24
C GLU A 29 11.08 -6.30 0.18
N ASN A 30 10.24 -6.14 1.21
CA ASN A 30 10.66 -5.98 2.60
C ASN A 30 10.10 -7.06 3.55
N ALA A 31 9.23 -7.96 3.07
CA ALA A 31 8.51 -8.91 3.92
C ALA A 31 9.43 -9.98 4.54
N ASP A 32 10.53 -10.33 3.86
CA ASP A 32 11.52 -11.29 4.37
C ASP A 32 12.28 -10.78 5.60
N ASP A 33 12.52 -9.46 5.67
CA ASP A 33 13.32 -8.83 6.73
C ASP A 33 12.49 -8.14 7.81
N ARG A 34 11.20 -7.90 7.55
CA ARG A 34 10.33 -7.10 8.42
C ARG A 34 8.90 -7.61 8.41
N THR A 35 8.35 -7.82 9.60
CA THR A 35 6.96 -8.27 9.78
C THR A 35 5.97 -7.11 9.97
N TYR A 36 6.37 -6.00 10.60
CA TYR A 36 5.46 -4.93 10.97
C TYR A 36 5.73 -3.64 10.21
N PHE A 37 4.71 -3.16 9.50
CA PHE A 37 4.77 -2.01 8.62
C PHE A 37 3.85 -0.91 9.11
N LYS A 38 4.42 0.21 9.55
CA LYS A 38 3.64 1.39 9.94
C LYS A 38 3.31 2.22 8.70
N SER A 39 2.05 2.59 8.51
CA SER A 39 1.63 3.41 7.37
C SER A 39 2.41 4.73 7.24
N ARG A 40 2.86 5.30 8.36
CA ARG A 40 3.71 6.50 8.35
C ARG A 40 5.09 6.24 7.74
N LEU A 41 5.73 5.12 8.08
CA LEU A 41 7.06 4.80 7.56
C LEU A 41 7.02 4.41 6.09
N ILE A 42 5.99 3.63 5.68
CA ILE A 42 5.73 3.38 4.26
C ILE A 42 5.53 4.71 3.51
N ALA A 43 4.77 5.62 4.09
CA ALA A 43 4.47 6.91 3.47
C ALA A 43 5.73 7.76 3.29
N ASP A 44 6.60 7.82 4.31
CA ASP A 44 7.87 8.54 4.25
C ASP A 44 8.78 7.99 3.13
N ASP A 45 8.85 6.65 2.99
CA ASP A 45 9.68 5.99 1.96
C ASP A 45 9.12 6.13 0.54
N LEU A 46 7.79 6.17 0.40
CA LEU A 46 7.11 6.22 -0.90
C LEU A 46 6.72 7.62 -1.35
N GLY A 47 6.99 8.66 -0.54
CA GLY A 47 6.56 10.03 -0.82
C GLY A 47 5.04 10.22 -0.76
N LEU A 48 4.36 9.43 0.06
CA LEU A 48 2.90 9.49 0.26
C LEU A 48 2.59 10.10 1.64
N SER A 49 1.31 10.29 1.94
CA SER A 49 0.87 10.50 3.33
C SER A 49 0.48 9.19 4.01
N ALA A 50 0.61 9.14 5.34
CA ALA A 50 0.18 7.97 6.13
C ALA A 50 -1.31 7.64 5.93
N LYS A 51 -2.15 8.66 5.70
CA LYS A 51 -3.58 8.52 5.42
C LYS A 51 -3.80 7.85 4.06
N GLU A 52 -3.05 8.26 3.03
CA GLU A 52 -3.14 7.65 1.70
C GLU A 52 -2.69 6.19 1.72
N VAL A 53 -1.60 5.87 2.41
CA VAL A 53 -1.18 4.47 2.58
C VAL A 53 -2.29 3.67 3.24
N GLY A 54 -2.76 4.10 4.41
CA GLY A 54 -3.81 3.38 5.14
C GLY A 54 -5.11 3.18 4.35
N ALA A 55 -5.50 4.15 3.52
CA ALA A 55 -6.70 4.06 2.68
C ALA A 55 -6.56 3.10 1.49
N ASN A 56 -5.32 2.82 1.04
CA ASN A 56 -5.06 1.93 -0.08
C ASN A 56 -4.70 0.49 0.33
N MET A 57 -4.47 0.25 1.63
CA MET A 57 -4.01 -1.05 2.11
C MET A 57 -5.04 -2.18 2.01
N GLY A 58 -6.35 -1.89 2.00
CA GLY A 58 -7.38 -2.91 1.81
C GLY A 58 -7.25 -3.61 0.45
N PRO A 59 -7.38 -2.87 -0.67
CA PRO A 59 -7.17 -3.45 -2.00
C PRO A 59 -5.77 -4.06 -2.20
N VAL A 60 -4.74 -3.51 -1.55
CA VAL A 60 -3.38 -4.08 -1.57
C VAL A 60 -3.36 -5.45 -0.91
N ALA A 61 -3.97 -5.59 0.27
CA ALA A 61 -4.07 -6.87 0.97
C ALA A 61 -4.85 -7.90 0.15
N ASP A 62 -5.99 -7.50 -0.44
CA ASP A 62 -6.82 -8.38 -1.27
C ASP A 62 -6.08 -8.90 -2.52
N ALA A 63 -5.14 -8.11 -3.06
CA ALA A 63 -4.35 -8.45 -4.25
C ALA A 63 -3.01 -9.15 -3.94
N ALA A 64 -2.60 -9.20 -2.67
CA ALA A 64 -1.34 -9.77 -2.23
C ALA A 64 -1.46 -11.31 -2.11
N ALA A 65 -1.42 -12.02 -3.24
CA ALA A 65 -1.59 -13.48 -3.23
C ALA A 65 -0.38 -14.26 -2.65
N ASP A 66 0.77 -13.60 -2.53
CA ASP A 66 2.08 -14.16 -2.15
C ASP A 66 2.54 -13.75 -0.75
N ILE A 67 1.83 -12.83 -0.08
CA ILE A 67 2.08 -12.41 1.29
C ILE A 67 0.74 -12.18 1.99
N ASP A 68 0.62 -12.56 3.25
CA ASP A 68 -0.54 -12.19 4.07
C ASP A 68 -0.36 -10.78 4.64
N VAL A 69 -1.43 -9.98 4.62
CA VAL A 69 -1.38 -8.57 5.04
C VAL A 69 -2.58 -8.27 5.95
N GLU A 70 -2.34 -8.20 7.26
CA GLU A 70 -3.38 -7.97 8.26
C GLU A 70 -3.22 -6.62 8.97
N LYS A 71 -4.33 -5.95 9.30
CA LYS A 71 -4.32 -4.74 10.11
C LYS A 71 -4.09 -5.07 11.60
N TRP A 72 -2.94 -4.69 12.15
CA TRP A 72 -2.52 -5.07 13.51
C TRP A 72 -2.85 -4.06 14.62
N GLY A 73 -2.75 -2.74 14.37
CA GLY A 73 -2.99 -1.76 15.43
C GLY A 73 -2.96 -0.29 15.00
N TYR A 74 -3.33 0.62 15.92
CA TYR A 74 -3.55 2.06 15.64
C TYR A 74 -2.62 3.03 16.38
N SER A 75 -1.73 2.54 17.25
CA SER A 75 -0.86 3.40 18.06
C SER A 75 0.09 4.20 17.16
N SER A 76 -0.09 5.53 17.14
CA SER A 76 0.60 6.53 16.29
C SER A 76 0.43 6.37 14.76
N GLY A 77 -0.61 5.63 14.34
CA GLY A 77 -0.93 5.34 12.94
C GLY A 77 -1.30 3.87 12.76
N THR A 78 -1.82 3.50 11.58
CA THR A 78 -2.12 2.09 11.29
C THR A 78 -0.82 1.30 11.11
N THR A 79 -0.71 0.16 11.80
CA THR A 79 0.33 -0.84 11.59
C THR A 79 -0.26 -2.05 10.91
N TRP A 80 0.46 -2.60 9.94
CA TRP A 80 0.10 -3.77 9.17
C TRP A 80 1.11 -4.87 9.50
N MET A 81 0.61 -6.04 9.87
CA MET A 81 1.41 -7.24 9.94
C MET A 81 1.49 -7.83 8.53
N VAL A 82 2.68 -8.20 8.11
CA VAL A 82 2.93 -8.84 6.82
C VAL A 82 3.77 -10.08 7.06
N THR A 83 3.33 -11.20 6.50
CA THR A 83 4.03 -12.49 6.59
C THR A 83 4.04 -13.16 5.23
N SER A 84 5.18 -13.75 4.85
CA SER A 84 5.33 -14.55 3.61
C SER A 84 5.02 -16.02 3.84
#